data_AF-A0A2D4PU09-F1
#
_entry.id   AF-A0A2D4PU09-F1
#
_cell.length_a   1.000
_cell.length_b   1.000
_cell.length_c   1.000
_cell.angle_alpha   90.00
_cell.angle_beta   90.00
_cell.angle_gamma   90.00
#
_symmetry.space_group_name_H-M   'P 1'
#
loop_
_entity.id
_entity.type
_entity.pdbx_description
1 polymer ?
#
loop_
_entity_poly.entity_id
_entity_poly.type
_entity_poly.pdbx_seq_one_letter_code
_entity_poly.pdbx_strand_id
1 'polypeptide(L)'
;MVIPILKKSDPGLVENYSPISLCCVMCKVMESIINKFITLHLESNNLLSKKQFGFRKKLSCNLQLLHCKNIWTTLLDQGKAIDAIYIDFCKAFDSVHDKLKLN
;
A
#
# COMPACT_ATOMS: atom_id res chain seq x y z
N MET A 1 -14.96 -17.76 1.32
CA MET A 1 -13.96 -18.82 1.06
C MET A 1 -12.59 -18.20 1.11
N VAL A 2 -11.63 -18.80 1.79
CA VAL A 2 -10.24 -18.31 1.84
C VAL A 2 -9.37 -19.27 1.05
N ILE A 3 -8.60 -18.75 0.10
CA ILE A 3 -7.63 -19.52 -0.68
C ILE A 3 -6.22 -19.11 -0.26
N PRO A 4 -5.38 -20.03 0.23
CA PRO A 4 -3.98 -19.73 0.49
C PRO A 4 -3.21 -19.71 -0.84
N ILE A 5 -2.46 -18.63 -1.08
CA ILE A 5 -1.54 -18.52 -2.23
C ILE A 5 -0.11 -18.48 -1.70
N LEU A 6 0.74 -19.37 -2.22
CA LEU A 6 2.17 -19.39 -1.91
C LEU A 6 2.84 -18.14 -2.49
N LYS A 7 3.43 -17.30 -1.64
CA LYS A 7 4.17 -16.10 -2.04
C LYS A 7 5.69 -16.28 -1.98
N LYS A 8 6.18 -17.23 -1.17
CA LYS A 8 7.61 -17.49 -0.98
C LYS A 8 7.95 -18.92 -1.40
N SER A 9 9.23 -19.20 -1.64
CA SER A 9 9.70 -20.39 -2.36
C SER A 9 9.48 -21.73 -1.63
N ASP A 10 9.36 -21.76 -0.31
CA ASP A 10 9.23 -23.02 0.45
C ASP A 10 7.75 -23.36 0.75
N PRO A 11 7.19 -24.42 0.15
CA PRO A 11 5.79 -24.82 0.36
C PRO A 11 5.53 -25.52 1.70
N GLY A 12 6.56 -25.94 2.44
CA GLY A 12 6.40 -26.63 3.73
C GLY A 12 6.02 -25.70 4.89
N LEU A 13 6.22 -24.39 4.72
CA LEU A 13 6.01 -23.39 5.78
C LEU A 13 4.69 -22.63 5.57
N VAL A 14 3.80 -22.69 6.57
CA VAL A 14 2.50 -22.00 6.54
C VAL A 14 2.64 -20.48 6.39
N GLU A 15 3.71 -19.91 6.93
CA GLU A 15 4.01 -18.46 6.85
C GLU A 15 4.26 -17.95 5.43
N ASN A 16 4.56 -18.86 4.49
CA ASN A 16 4.80 -18.52 3.10
C ASN A 16 3.52 -18.36 2.28
N TYR A 17 2.37 -18.68 2.87
CA TYR A 17 1.07 -18.51 2.26
C TYR A 17 0.43 -17.20 2.69
N SER A 18 -0.10 -16.45 1.73
CA SER A 18 -1.03 -15.35 2.02
C SER A 18 -2.46 -15.82 1.83
N PRO A 19 -3.34 -15.67 2.83
CA PRO A 19 -4.75 -15.96 2.67
C PRO A 19 -5.40 -14.89 1.77
N ILE A 20 -6.13 -15.32 0.75
CA ILE A 20 -6.97 -14.45 -0.08
C ILE A 20 -8.42 -14.78 0.17
N SER A 21 -9.16 -13.79 0.67
CA SER A 21 -10.61 -13.89 0.85
C SER A 21 -11.33 -13.69 -0.48
N LEU A 22 -11.99 -14.74 -0.95
CA LEU A 22 -12.97 -14.64 -2.03
C LEU A 22 -14.30 -14.17 -1.44
N CYS A 23 -14.52 -12.87 -1.49
CA CYS A 23 -15.81 -12.25 -1.22
C CYS A 23 -16.81 -12.54 -2.35
N CYS A 24 -18.09 -12.67 -2.02
CA CYS A 24 -19.15 -12.82 -3.03
C CYS A 24 -19.28 -11.54 -3.85
N VAL A 25 -19.96 -11.62 -5.01
CA VAL A 25 -20.13 -10.47 -5.91
C VAL A 25 -20.75 -9.27 -5.20
N MET A 26 -21.76 -9.50 -4.37
CA MET A 26 -22.42 -8.44 -3.58
C MET A 26 -21.45 -7.74 -2.63
N CYS A 27 -20.61 -8.49 -1.90
CA CYS A 27 -19.57 -7.92 -1.04
C CYS A 27 -18.58 -7.06 -1.83
N LYS A 28 -18.10 -7.52 -2.99
CA LYS A 28 -17.18 -6.75 -3.85
C LYS A 28 -17.79 -5.44 -4.35
N VAL A 29 -19.08 -5.46 -4.71
CA VAL A 29 -19.80 -4.24 -5.11
C VAL A 29 -19.89 -3.27 -3.94
N MET A 30 -20.26 -3.76 -2.76
CA MET A 30 -20.33 -2.95 -1.54
C MET A 30 -18.96 -2.35 -1.17
N GLU A 31 -17.90 -3.16 -1.16
CA GLU A 31 -16.52 -2.73 -0.92
C GLU A 31 -16.09 -1.63 -1.91
N SER A 32 -16.42 -1.77 -3.20
CA SER A 32 -16.12 -0.77 -4.23
C SER A 32 -16.82 0.57 -3.96
N ILE A 33 -18.08 0.53 -3.52
CA ILE A 33 -18.84 1.73 -3.18
C ILE A 33 -18.22 2.42 -1.95
N ILE A 34 -17.97 1.67 -0.89
CA ILE A 34 -17.38 2.19 0.35
C ILE A 34 -16.00 2.80 0.07
N ASN A 35 -15.13 2.09 -0.66
CA ASN A 35 -13.81 2.56 -1.02
C ASN A 35 -13.87 3.88 -1.82
N LYS A 36 -14.82 4.01 -2.75
CA LYS A 36 -15.03 5.26 -3.49
C LYS A 36 -15.34 6.43 -2.56
N PHE A 37 -16.24 6.25 -1.58
CA PHE A 37 -16.59 7.30 -0.63
C PHE A 37 -15.41 7.68 0.29
N ILE A 38 -14.73 6.68 0.85
CA ILE A 38 -13.57 6.89 1.73
C ILE A 38 -12.46 7.63 0.97
N THR A 39 -12.13 7.16 -0.24
CA THR A 39 -11.08 7.79 -1.05
C THR A 39 -11.43 9.24 -1.36
N LEU A 40 -12.67 9.53 -1.75
CA LEU A 40 -13.10 10.90 -2.04
C LEU A 40 -12.99 11.80 -0.81
N HIS A 41 -13.39 11.31 0.37
CA HIS A 41 -13.28 12.06 1.62
C HIS A 41 -11.82 12.34 2.01
N LEU A 42 -10.94 11.33 1.88
CA LEU A 42 -9.52 11.47 2.18
C LEU A 42 -8.83 12.47 1.24
N GLU A 43 -9.21 12.47 -0.04
CA GLU A 43 -8.65 13.39 -1.04
C GLU A 43 -9.19 14.82 -0.89
N SER A 44 -10.50 14.99 -0.72
CA SER A 44 -11.11 16.33 -0.60
C SER A 44 -10.66 17.09 0.65
N ASN A 45 -10.39 16.36 1.74
CA ASN A 45 -9.92 16.94 3.00
C ASN A 45 -8.39 16.95 3.13
N ASN A 46 -7.64 16.56 2.08
CA ASN A 46 -6.18 16.50 2.10
C ASN A 46 -5.59 15.70 3.27
N LEU A 47 -6.24 14.61 3.66
CA LEU A 47 -5.84 13.78 4.82
C LEU A 47 -4.67 12.82 4.49
N LEU A 48 -4.39 12.61 3.20
CA LEU A 48 -3.26 11.80 2.74
C LEU A 48 -2.03 12.67 2.49
N SER A 49 -0.85 12.14 2.82
CA SER A 49 0.41 12.79 2.50
C SER A 49 0.55 13.01 1.00
N LYS A 50 1.07 14.18 0.60
CA LYS A 50 1.40 14.50 -0.80
C LYS A 50 2.49 13.57 -1.36
N LYS A 51 3.28 12.94 -0.50
CA LYS A 51 4.33 11.97 -0.86
C LYS A 51 3.83 10.51 -0.84
N GLN A 52 2.55 10.27 -0.57
CA GLN A 52 1.96 8.94 -0.64
C GLN A 52 1.45 8.67 -2.06
N PHE A 53 2.09 7.74 -2.77
CA PHE A 53 1.73 7.38 -4.14
C PHE A 53 0.92 6.07 -4.20
N GLY A 54 1.05 5.21 -3.20
CA GLY A 54 0.27 3.99 -3.09
C GLY A 54 -1.21 4.27 -2.83
N PHE A 55 -2.08 3.47 -3.46
CA PHE A 55 -3.54 3.51 -3.29
C PHE A 55 -4.21 4.84 -3.63
N ARG A 56 -3.58 5.69 -4.44
CA ARG A 56 -4.14 6.97 -4.91
C ARG A 56 -4.41 6.96 -6.39
N LYS A 57 -5.47 7.66 -6.82
CA LYS A 57 -5.77 7.79 -8.24
C LYS A 57 -4.67 8.58 -8.94
N LYS A 58 -4.32 8.15 -10.16
CA LYS A 58 -3.31 8.80 -11.03
C LYS A 58 -1.88 8.82 -10.48
N LEU A 59 -1.61 8.20 -9.33
CA LEU A 59 -0.27 8.01 -8.79
C LEU A 59 0.11 6.54 -8.90
N SER A 60 1.36 6.26 -9.27
CA SER A 60 1.86 4.90 -9.46
C SER A 60 3.23 4.73 -8.80
N CYS A 61 3.65 3.47 -8.62
CA CYS A 61 4.98 3.15 -8.11
C CYS A 61 6.08 3.73 -9.01
N ASN A 62 5.90 3.69 -10.33
CA ASN A 62 6.84 4.26 -11.29
C ASN A 62 6.97 5.78 -11.14
N LEU A 63 5.85 6.48 -10.91
CA LEU A 63 5.87 7.92 -10.69
C LEU A 63 6.59 8.27 -9.39
N GLN A 64 6.39 7.48 -8.32
CA GLN A 64 7.13 7.65 -7.08
C GLN A 64 8.63 7.46 -7.27
N LEU A 65 9.03 6.40 -7.98
CA LEU A 65 10.43 6.13 -8.27
C LEU A 65 11.07 7.27 -9.08
N LEU A 66 10.37 7.76 -10.12
CA LEU A 66 10.84 8.88 -10.92
C LEU A 66 10.97 10.16 -10.08
N HIS A 67 9.99 10.42 -9.22
CA HIS A 67 10.00 11.57 -8.32
C HIS A 67 11.18 11.50 -7.33
N CYS A 68 11.41 10.35 -6.69
CA CYS A 68 12.57 10.13 -5.83
C CYS A 68 13.90 10.30 -6.59
N LYS A 69 14.01 9.70 -7.78
CA LYS A 69 15.20 9.83 -8.63
C LYS A 69 15.51 11.28 -8.96
N ASN A 70 14.51 12.07 -9.37
CA ASN A 70 14.71 13.48 -9.70
C ASN A 70 15.22 14.28 -8.49
N ILE A 71 14.67 14.05 -7.30
CA ILE A 71 15.16 14.67 -6.06
C ILE A 71 16.61 14.30 -5.82
N TRP A 72 16.96 13.02 -5.94
CA TRP A 72 18.31 12.55 -5.69
C TRP A 72 19.31 13.10 -6.69
N THR A 73 19.01 13.07 -8.00
CA THR A 73 19.88 13.67 -9.01
C THR A 73 20.12 15.15 -8.73
N THR A 74 19.08 15.90 -8.36
CA THR A 74 19.21 17.34 -8.05
C THR A 74 20.12 17.59 -6.85
N LEU A 75 20.07 16.73 -5.82
CA LEU A 75 20.94 16.86 -4.64
C LEU A 75 22.39 16.48 -4.97
N LEU A 76 22.60 15.45 -5.79
CA LEU A 76 23.93 15.06 -6.26
C LEU A 76 24.57 16.15 -7.12
N ASP A 77 23.81 16.78 -8.02
CA ASP A 77 24.28 17.90 -8.85
C ASP A 77 24.70 19.11 -8.00
N GLN A 78 24.12 19.25 -6.80
CA GLN A 78 24.51 20.26 -5.81
C GLN A 78 25.69 19.85 -4.92
N GLY A 79 26.28 18.67 -5.15
CA GLY A 79 27.38 18.13 -4.35
C GLY A 79 26.96 17.64 -2.96
N LYS A 80 25.66 17.37 -2.73
CA LYS A 80 25.16 16.88 -1.44
C LYS A 80 25.15 15.35 -1.39
N ALA A 81 25.44 14.80 -0.22
CA ALA A 81 25.29 13.37 0.06
C ALA A 81 23.81 13.00 0.29
N ILE A 82 23.46 11.76 0.01
CA ILE A 82 22.10 11.22 0.14
C ILE A 82 22.17 9.89 0.88
N ASP A 83 21.43 9.79 1.99
CA ASP A 83 21.19 8.55 2.70
C ASP A 83 19.70 8.19 2.62
N ALA A 84 19.40 6.91 2.40
CA ALA A 84 18.04 6.40 2.30
C ALA A 84 17.82 5.25 3.30
N ILE A 85 16.73 5.36 4.06
CA ILE A 85 16.30 4.31 5.00
C ILE A 85 14.98 3.74 4.49
N TYR A 86 14.97 2.44 4.23
CA TYR A 86 13.78 1.71 3.82
C TYR A 86 13.19 0.98 5.03
N ILE A 87 11.89 1.16 5.24
CA ILE A 87 11.13 0.52 6.32
C ILE A 87 10.00 -0.26 5.66
N ASP A 88 9.85 -1.53 6.05
CA ASP A 88 8.76 -2.39 5.62
C ASP A 88 8.05 -3.00 6.83
N PHE A 89 6.73 -3.11 6.75
CA PHE A 89 5.89 -3.63 7.83
C PHE A 89 5.58 -5.11 7.59
N CYS A 90 6.03 -5.98 8.52
CA CYS A 90 5.63 -7.38 8.49
C CYS A 90 4.12 -7.52 8.67
N LYS A 91 3.47 -8.24 7.75
CA LYS A 91 2.03 -8.54 7.77
C LYS A 91 1.17 -7.29 8.03
N ALA A 92 1.39 -6.23 7.25
CA ALA A 92 0.81 -4.89 7.49
C ALA A 92 -0.71 -4.86 7.79
N PHE A 93 -1.51 -5.74 7.17
CA PHE A 93 -2.95 -5.81 7.44
C PHE A 93 -3.30 -6.56 8.74
N ASP A 94 -2.51 -7.55 9.12
CA ASP A 94 -2.71 -8.32 10.35
C ASP A 94 -2.21 -7.55 11.58
N SER A 95 -1.19 -6.72 11.38
CA SER A 95 -0.51 -5.94 12.43
C SER A 95 -1.25 -4.68 12.88
N VAL A 96 -2.43 -4.38 12.32
CA VAL A 96 -3.25 -3.22 12.74
C VAL A 96 -3.96 -3.54 14.05
N HIS A 97 -3.84 -2.67 15.04
CA HIS A 97 -4.51 -2.81 16.35
C HIS A 97 -6.03 -2.83 16.18
N ASP A 98 -6.75 -3.70 16.89
CA ASP A 98 -8.19 -3.95 16.66
C ASP A 98 -9.07 -2.71 16.82
N LYS A 99 -8.70 -1.79 17.73
CA LYS A 99 -9.37 -0.48 17.89
C LYS A 99 -9.30 0.44 16.66
N LEU A 100 -8.39 0.19 15.73
CA LEU A 100 -8.19 0.97 14.50
C LEU A 100 -8.76 0.29 13.26
N LYS A 101 -9.32 -0.93 13.40
CA LYS A 101 -10.01 -1.61 12.32
C LYS A 101 -11.43 -1.06 12.20
N LEU A 102 -11.87 -0.82 10.97
CA LEU A 102 -13.27 -0.52 10.66
C LEU A 102 -14.06 -1.83 10.82
N ASN A 103 -14.84 -1.94 11.90
CA ASN A 103 -15.82 -3.02 12.09
C ASN A 103 -17.09 -2.74 11.30
#